data_AF-A0A239RC34-F1
#
_entry.id   AF-A0A239RC34-F1
#
_cell.length_a   1.000
_cell.length_b   1.000
_cell.length_c   1.000
_cell.angle_alpha   90.00
_cell.angle_beta   90.00
_cell.angle_gamma   90.00
#
_symmetry.space_group_name_H-M   'P 1'
#
loop_
_entity.id
_entity.type
_entity.pdbx_description
1 polymer ?
#
loop_
_entity_poly.entity_id
_entity_poly.type
_entity_poly.pdbx_seq_one_letter_code
_entity_poly.pdbx_strand_id
1 'polypeptide(L)'
;MLKIRLQGTTKDLKWFLKMLARDKRFVANKPSEPMDIKGSNKYKRVYTEIFRSEEDCRRYNDSLHPVKQNLYVGSGTVFGVYPNRRNKGKK
;
A
#
# COMPACT_ATOMS: atom_id res chain seq x y z
N MET A 1 7.23 6.77 3.17
CA MET A 1 5.83 6.49 2.79
C MET A 1 4.90 7.13 3.81
N LEU A 2 3.85 7.81 3.36
CA LEU A 2 2.78 8.35 4.19
C LEU A 2 1.51 7.53 3.97
N LYS A 3 0.91 7.00 5.04
CA LYS A 3 -0.38 6.29 4.97
C LYS A 3 -1.52 7.25 5.30
N ILE A 4 -2.48 7.37 4.38
CA ILE A 4 -3.58 8.31 4.51
C ILE A 4 -4.91 7.56 4.53
N ARG A 5 -5.76 7.93 5.48
CA ARG A 5 -7.17 7.55 5.53
C ARG A 5 -8.00 8.75 5.07
N LEU A 6 -8.69 8.60 3.95
CA LEU A 6 -9.59 9.60 3.39
C LEU A 6 -11.02 9.24 3.73
N GLN A 7 -11.81 10.25 4.08
CA GLN A 7 -13.24 10.12 4.35
C GLN A 7 -13.98 11.29 3.69
N GLY A 8 -15.06 10.99 2.98
CA GLY A 8 -15.82 12.01 2.25
C GLY A 8 -16.86 11.40 1.32
N THR A 9 -17.44 12.21 0.44
CA THR A 9 -18.32 11.69 -0.60
C THR A 9 -17.50 10.98 -1.68
N THR A 10 -18.14 10.11 -2.46
CA THR A 10 -17.48 9.43 -3.57
C THR A 10 -16.95 10.39 -4.63
N LYS A 11 -17.61 11.53 -4.83
CA LYS A 11 -17.18 12.57 -5.78
C LYS A 11 -15.91 13.27 -5.29
N ASP A 12 -15.90 13.69 -4.02
CA ASP A 12 -14.76 14.42 -3.44
C ASP A 12 -13.53 13.52 -3.34
N LEU A 13 -13.70 12.26 -2.94
CA LEU A 13 -12.61 11.28 -2.90
C LEU A 13 -12.01 11.06 -4.30
N LYS A 14 -12.84 10.89 -5.33
CA LYS A 14 -12.36 10.73 -6.72
C LYS A 14 -11.63 11.98 -7.20
N TRP A 15 -12.15 13.17 -6.90
CA TRP A 15 -11.51 14.43 -7.24
C TRP A 15 -10.14 14.57 -6.57
N PHE A 16 -10.05 14.28 -5.28
CA PHE A 16 -8.80 14.38 -4.52
C PHE A 16 -7.75 13.37 -4.97
N LEU A 17 -8.14 12.11 -5.22
CA LEU A 17 -7.24 11.09 -5.74
C LEU A 17 -6.70 11.43 -7.13
N LYS A 18 -7.53 12.02 -8.00
CA LYS A 18 -7.09 12.53 -9.31
C LYS A 18 -6.11 13.70 -9.17
N MET A 19 -6.33 14.57 -8.19
CA MET A 19 -5.42 15.68 -7.91
C MET A 19 -4.05 15.14 -7.45
N LEU A 20 -4.04 14.18 -6.53
CA LEU A 20 -2.81 13.53 -6.06
C LEU A 20 -2.05 12.82 -7.19
N ALA A 21 -2.75 12.13 -8.09
CA ALA A 21 -2.13 11.42 -9.20
C ALA A 21 -1.50 12.35 -10.26
N ARG A 22 -1.89 13.62 -10.31
CA ARG A 22 -1.34 14.60 -11.27
C ARG A 22 -0.06 15.27 -10.78
N ASP A 23 0.17 15.31 -9.46
CA ASP A 23 1.35 15.95 -8.91
C ASP A 23 2.57 15.05 -9.09
N LYS A 24 3.63 15.55 -9.75
CA LYS A 24 4.85 14.80 -10.03
C LYS A 24 5.74 14.64 -8.80
N ARG A 25 5.49 15.40 -7.74
CA ARG A 25 6.30 15.38 -6.52
C ARG A 25 6.06 14.13 -5.66
N PHE A 26 4.96 13.44 -5.92
CA PHE A 26 4.55 12.31 -5.12
C PHE A 26 4.05 11.19 -6.02
N VAL A 27 4.30 9.95 -5.59
CA VAL A 27 3.75 8.76 -6.24
C VAL A 27 2.71 8.17 -5.32
N ALA A 28 1.45 8.15 -5.76
CA ALA A 28 0.37 7.52 -5.02
C ALA A 28 0.25 6.05 -5.44
N ASN A 29 0.18 5.15 -4.46
CA ASN A 29 -0.15 3.74 -4.72
C ASN A 29 -1.64 3.57 -5.04
N LYS A 30 -2.03 2.39 -5.52
CA LYS A 30 -3.42 2.10 -5.85
C LYS A 30 -4.31 2.29 -4.61
N PRO A 31 -5.31 3.21 -4.63
CA PRO A 31 -6.19 3.43 -3.50
C PRO A 31 -7.05 2.18 -3.24
N SER A 32 -7.39 1.95 -1.98
CA SER A 32 -8.28 0.85 -1.57
C SER A 32 -9.69 1.05 -2.13
N GLU A 33 -10.45 -0.04 -2.15
CA GLU A 33 -11.88 0.05 -2.44
C GLU A 33 -12.58 0.98 -1.43
N PRO A 34 -13.53 1.81 -1.88
CA PRO A 34 -14.31 2.66 -0.98
C PRO A 34 -15.15 1.79 -0.05
N MET A 35 -14.87 1.89 1.25
CA MET A 35 -15.61 1.19 2.29
C MET A 35 -16.67 2.08 2.90
N ASP A 36 -17.77 1.46 3.28
CA ASP A 36 -18.87 2.15 3.93
C ASP A 36 -18.53 2.45 5.39
N ILE A 37 -19.03 3.58 5.87
CA ILE A 37 -18.94 3.90 7.29
C ILE A 37 -20.13 3.27 7.98
N LYS A 38 -19.87 2.58 9.09
CA LYS A 38 -20.92 1.97 9.90
C LYS A 38 -21.97 3.04 10.26
N GLY A 39 -23.21 2.84 9.80
CA GLY A 39 -24.32 3.77 10.05
C GLY A 39 -24.50 4.90 9.04
N SER A 40 -23.68 5.01 7.99
CA SER A 40 -23.90 5.99 6.91
C SER A 40 -23.43 5.48 5.55
N ASN A 41 -24.34 5.43 4.58
CA ASN A 41 -24.01 5.10 3.17
C ASN A 41 -23.49 6.34 2.40
N LYS A 42 -23.72 7.55 2.94
CA LYS A 42 -23.36 8.82 2.25
C LYS A 42 -21.86 9.03 2.15
N TYR A 43 -21.12 8.66 3.19
CA TYR A 43 -19.68 8.86 3.28
C TYR A 43 -18.95 7.53 3.13
N LYS A 44 -17.88 7.55 2.34
CA LYS A 44 -17.02 6.39 2.12
C LYS A 44 -15.64 6.67 2.70
N ARG A 45 -14.95 5.59 3.06
CA ARG A 45 -13.58 5.58 3.54
C ARG A 45 -12.68 4.93 2.51
N VAL A 46 -11.56 5.57 2.19
CA VAL A 46 -10.54 5.03 1.30
C VAL A 46 -9.19 5.15 1.98
N TYR A 47 -8.38 4.11 1.83
CA TYR A 47 -6.99 4.09 2.27
C TYR A 47 -6.09 4.25 1.07
N THR A 48 -5.10 5.13 1.19
CA THR A 48 -4.10 5.34 0.15
C THR A 48 -2.73 5.54 0.78
N GLU A 49 -1.70 5.18 0.04
CA GLU A 49 -0.31 5.33 0.47
C GLU A 49 0.41 6.25 -0.52
N ILE A 50 1.19 7.20 0.01
CA ILE A 50 1.91 8.19 -0.76
C ILE A 50 3.42 8.02 -0.55
N PHE A 51 4.16 8.10 -1.64
CA PHE A 51 5.61 7.96 -1.71
C PHE A 51 6.23 9.24 -2.26
N ARG A 52 7.49 9.50 -1.91
CA ARG A 52 8.25 10.65 -2.42
C ARG A 52 8.92 10.34 -3.76
N SER A 53 9.28 9.08 -4.00
CA SER A 53 9.84 8.58 -5.26
C SER A 53 9.11 7.31 -5.70
N GLU A 54 9.14 7.05 -7.00
CA GLU A 54 8.69 5.80 -7.61
C GLU A 54 9.52 4.60 -7.13
N GLU A 55 10.82 4.77 -6.88
CA GLU A 55 11.65 3.68 -6.35
C GLU A 55 11.19 3.22 -4.96
N ASP A 56 10.75 4.16 -4.12
CA ASP A 56 10.23 3.84 -2.79
C ASP A 56 8.90 3.10 -2.89
N CYS A 57 8.05 3.47 -3.84
CA CYS A 57 6.80 2.77 -4.14
C CYS A 57 7.08 1.34 -4.61
N ARG A 58 8.03 1.16 -5.54
CA ARG A 58 8.41 -0.15 -6.07
C ARG A 58 8.99 -1.07 -5.00
N ARG A 59 9.97 -0.58 -4.22
CA ARG A 59 10.56 -1.33 -3.10
C ARG A 59 9.51 -1.78 -2.10
N TYR A 60 8.51 -0.93 -1.83
CA TYR A 60 7.40 -1.29 -0.94
C TYR A 60 6.51 -2.38 -1.56
N ASN A 61 6.12 -2.25 -2.82
CA ASN A 61 5.32 -3.26 -3.52
C ASN A 61 6.04 -4.62 -3.62
N ASP A 62 7.36 -4.62 -3.87
CA ASP A 62 8.19 -5.83 -3.89
C ASP A 62 8.24 -6.50 -2.51
N SER A 63 8.28 -5.71 -1.43
CA SER A 63 8.26 -6.24 -0.05
C SER A 63 6.94 -6.91 0.34
N LEU A 64 5.83 -6.58 -0.32
CA LEU A 64 4.51 -7.18 -0.08
C LEU A 64 4.31 -8.52 -0.80
N HIS A 65 5.01 -8.74 -1.92
CA HIS A 65 4.90 -9.96 -2.73
C HIS A 65 5.24 -11.28 -2.00
N PRO A 66 6.29 -11.39 -1.16
CA PRO A 66 6.58 -12.64 -0.44
C PRO A 66 5.52 -12.98 0.63
N VAL A 67 4.72 -12.01 1.09
CA VAL A 67 3.65 -12.25 2.07
C VAL A 67 2.41 -12.89 1.41
N LYS A 68 2.13 -12.58 0.14
CA LYS A 68 0.97 -13.13 -0.59
C LYS A 68 1.17 -14.58 -1.07
N GLN A 69 2.42 -15.01 -1.29
CA GLN A 69 2.72 -16.39 -1.67
C GLN A 69 2.66 -17.38 -0.51
N ASN A 70 2.62 -16.91 0.74
CA ASN A 70 2.46 -17.78 1.91
C ASN A 70 0.99 -18.14 2.22
N LEU A 71 0.06 -17.90 1.30
CA LEU A 71 -1.29 -18.43 1.40
C LEU A 71 -1.28 -19.91 0.95
N TYR A 72 -0.89 -20.74 1.92
CA TYR A 72 -0.75 -22.19 1.85
C TYR A 72 -2.01 -22.88 1.30
N VAL A 73 -1.86 -23.59 0.18
CA VAL A 73 -2.81 -24.59 -0.31
C VAL A 73 -2.03 -25.89 -0.48
N GLY A 74 -2.16 -26.80 0.48
CA GLY A 74 -1.57 -28.14 0.38
C GLY A 74 -0.44 -28.41 1.38
N SER A 75 -0.57 -29.53 2.07
CA SER A 75 0.09 -29.92 3.31
C SER A 75 1.58 -30.31 3.22
N GLY A 76 2.49 -29.43 2.80
CA GLY A 76 3.92 -29.79 2.90
C GLY A 76 4.95 -28.69 2.71
N THR A 77 5.63 -28.38 3.83
CA THR A 77 7.04 -27.90 3.93
C THR A 77 7.30 -26.44 3.46
N VAL A 78 8.27 -25.65 3.94
CA VAL A 78 9.49 -25.82 4.76
C VAL A 78 9.71 -24.50 5.55
N PHE A 79 10.33 -24.56 6.73
CA PHE A 79 10.88 -23.41 7.45
C PHE A 79 11.52 -22.38 6.52
N GLY A 80 10.94 -21.18 6.46
CA GLY A 80 11.50 -20.05 5.74
C GLY A 80 12.83 -19.63 6.38
N VAL A 81 13.93 -19.99 5.73
CA VAL A 81 15.24 -19.40 5.98
C VAL A 81 15.14 -17.92 5.61
N TYR A 82 15.06 -17.04 6.60
CA TYR A 82 15.26 -15.61 6.38
C TYR A 82 16.71 -15.39 5.92
N PRO A 83 16.97 -14.76 4.77
CA PRO A 83 18.32 -14.29 4.48
C PRO A 83 18.65 -13.18 5.47
N ASN A 84 19.48 -13.52 6.46
CA ASN A 84 20.09 -12.59 7.40
C ASN A 84 20.90 -11.56 6.58
N ARG A 85 20.45 -10.31 6.54
CA ARG A 85 21.21 -9.18 5.99
C ARG A 85 22.47 -8.99 6.86
N ARG A 86 23.52 -9.75 6.55
CA ARG A 86 24.90 -9.47 6.99
C ARG A 86 25.20 -8.01 6.66
N ASN A 87 25.33 -7.18 7.68
CA ASN A 87 25.95 -5.88 7.59
C ASN A 87 27.35 -6.04 6.97
N LYS A 88 27.51 -5.56 5.73
CA LYS A 88 28.81 -5.22 5.17
C LYS A 88 29.32 -3.97 5.89
N GLY A 89 29.88 -4.15 7.08
CA GLY A 89 30.82 -3.22 7.69
C GLY A 89 32.20 -3.84 7.60
N LYS A 90 32.93 -3.59 6.52
CA LYS A 90 34.37 -3.88 6.46
C LYS A 90 35.06 -2.86 7.36
N LYS A 91 36.02 -3.37 8.16
CA LYS A 91 37.04 -2.62 8.88
C LYS A 91 37.82 -1.71 7.95
#